data_AF-A0A1Y6CY98-F1
#
_entry.id   AF-A0A1Y6CY98-F1
#
_cell.length_a   1.000
_cell.length_b   1.000
_cell.length_c   1.000
_cell.angle_alpha   90.00
_cell.angle_beta   90.00
_cell.angle_gamma   90.00
#
_symmetry.space_group_name_H-M   'P 1'
#
loop_
_entity.id
_entity.type
_entity.pdbx_description
1 polymer ?
#
loop_
_entity_poly.entity_id
_entity_poly.type
_entity_poly.pdbx_seq_one_letter_code
_entity_poly.pdbx_strand_id
1 'polypeptide(L)'
;MDLEILKKKLSSFRGEGGRVTKVSDELLLEILIAWENWTGSSRDFYSAIGSNHKKMARMIGKAKQLRRDGVVAPFQEIAIEGITDSVSPPAIPCDIELQEKGKIIRFRKVDLLVEYLKKVS
;
A
#
# COMPACT_ATOMS: atom_id res chain seq x y z
N MET A 1 -2.51 2.37 5.12
CA MET A 1 -1.87 3.57 5.71
C MET A 1 -2.83 4.21 6.70
N ASP A 2 -2.31 4.68 7.85
CA ASP A 2 -3.12 5.29 8.92
C ASP A 2 -3.75 6.62 8.46
N LEU A 3 -5.02 6.82 8.80
CA LEU A 3 -5.79 8.04 8.52
C LEU A 3 -5.18 9.27 9.22
N GLU A 4 -4.53 9.10 10.37
CA GLU A 4 -3.83 10.21 11.04
C GLU A 4 -2.66 10.74 10.21
N ILE A 5 -1.91 9.84 9.56
CA ILE A 5 -0.79 10.22 8.69
C ILE A 5 -1.33 10.96 7.47
N LEU A 6 -2.42 10.46 6.86
CA LEU A 6 -3.07 11.14 5.72
C LEU A 6 -3.58 12.52 6.09
N LYS A 7 -4.18 12.68 7.28
CA LYS A 7 -4.62 13.97 7.80
C LYS A 7 -3.45 14.95 7.96
N LYS A 8 -2.32 14.48 8.51
CA LYS A 8 -1.09 15.27 8.63
C LYS A 8 -0.54 15.67 7.27
N LYS A 9 -0.37 14.72 6.33
CA LYS A 9 0.07 15.01 4.96
C LYS A 9 -0.83 16.03 4.27
N LEU A 10 -2.15 15.88 4.39
CA LEU A 10 -3.13 16.81 3.80
C LEU A 10 -3.08 18.21 4.44
N SER A 11 -2.70 18.30 5.72
CA SER A 11 -2.56 19.59 6.41
C SER A 11 -1.45 20.46 5.81
N SER A 12 -0.38 19.85 5.29
CA SER A 12 0.72 20.55 4.62
C SER A 12 0.30 21.26 3.33
N PHE A 13 -0.87 20.92 2.77
CA PHE A 13 -1.43 21.56 1.57
C PHE A 13 -2.46 22.65 1.88
N ARG A 14 -2.62 23.03 3.16
CA ARG A 14 -3.48 24.14 3.57
C ARG A 14 -2.76 25.46 3.33
N GLY A 15 -3.32 26.31 2.47
CA GLY A 15 -2.85 27.68 2.30
C GLY A 15 -3.31 28.61 3.42
N GLU A 16 -2.91 29.88 3.36
CA GLU A 16 -3.18 30.92 4.36
C GLU A 16 -4.67 31.08 4.73
N GLY A 17 -5.58 30.78 3.80
CA GLY A 17 -7.04 30.77 4.06
C GLY A 17 -7.60 29.46 4.63
N GLY A 18 -6.77 28.55 5.14
CA GLY A 18 -7.19 27.23 5.65
C GLY A 18 -7.71 26.27 4.57
N ARG A 19 -7.58 26.64 3.28
CA ARG A 19 -8.06 25.84 2.15
C ARG A 19 -6.96 24.88 1.69
N VAL A 20 -7.29 23.59 1.69
CA VAL A 20 -6.49 22.56 1.01
C VAL A 20 -6.53 22.82 -0.50
N THR A 21 -5.37 23.09 -1.10
CA THR A 21 -5.20 23.31 -2.54
C THR A 21 -3.90 22.67 -3.02
N LYS A 22 -3.80 22.39 -4.34
CA LYS A 22 -2.58 21.85 -4.97
C LYS A 22 -2.05 20.55 -4.33
N VAL A 23 -2.95 19.65 -3.92
CA VAL A 23 -2.59 18.31 -3.42
C VAL A 23 -1.82 17.55 -4.49
N SER A 24 -0.68 16.96 -4.12
CA SER A 24 0.16 16.18 -5.03
C SER A 24 -0.58 14.94 -5.54
N ASP A 25 -0.24 14.50 -6.75
CA ASP A 25 -0.86 13.32 -7.36
C ASP A 25 -0.58 12.04 -6.55
N GLU A 26 0.61 11.95 -5.94
CA GLU A 26 0.97 10.89 -4.99
C GLU A 26 0.01 10.83 -3.80
N LEU A 27 -0.23 11.96 -3.13
CA LEU A 27 -1.13 12.01 -1.97
C LEU A 27 -2.59 11.73 -2.38
N LEU A 28 -2.99 12.10 -3.59
CA LEU A 28 -4.31 11.75 -4.12
C LEU A 28 -4.47 10.23 -4.27
N LEU A 29 -3.43 9.55 -4.78
CA LEU A 29 -3.44 8.09 -4.92
C LEU A 29 -3.39 7.39 -3.55
N GLU A 30 -2.62 7.90 -2.60
CA GLU A 30 -2.62 7.41 -1.22
C GLU A 30 -4.02 7.53 -0.56
N ILE A 31 -4.69 8.67 -0.74
CA ILE A 31 -6.06 8.90 -0.26
C ILE A 31 -7.03 7.93 -0.93
N LEU A 32 -6.87 7.66 -2.23
CA LEU A 32 -7.71 6.69 -2.95
C LEU A 32 -7.53 5.27 -2.41
N ILE A 33 -6.28 4.84 -2.18
CA ILE A 33 -5.99 3.51 -1.62
C ILE A 33 -6.59 3.38 -0.21
N ALA A 34 -6.46 4.41 0.63
CA ALA A 34 -7.06 4.38 1.96
C ALA A 34 -8.59 4.38 1.91
N TRP A 35 -9.19 5.09 0.96
CA TRP A 35 -10.63 5.09 0.72
C TRP A 35 -11.14 3.71 0.28
N GLU A 36 -10.43 3.03 -0.61
CA GLU A 36 -10.81 1.71 -1.12
C GLU A 36 -10.68 0.61 -0.05
N ASN A 37 -9.75 0.78 0.90
CA ASN A 37 -9.58 -0.13 2.04
C ASN A 37 -10.45 0.25 3.26
N TRP A 38 -11.23 1.34 3.18
CA TRP A 38 -12.06 1.78 4.29
C TRP A 38 -13.33 0.92 4.39
N THR A 39 -13.59 0.37 5.58
CA THR A 39 -14.74 -0.50 5.85
C THR A 39 -15.93 0.22 6.49
N GLY A 40 -15.74 1.47 6.94
CA GLY A 40 -16.77 2.30 7.56
C GLY A 40 -17.57 3.15 6.57
N SER A 41 -18.32 4.12 7.09
CA SER A 41 -19.09 5.03 6.23
C SER A 41 -18.21 6.07 5.53
N SER A 42 -18.67 6.53 4.37
CA SER A 42 -18.08 7.66 3.63
C SER A 42 -17.89 8.91 4.48
N ARG A 43 -18.89 9.20 5.32
CA ARG A 43 -18.91 10.39 6.18
C ARG A 43 -17.81 10.32 7.23
N ASP A 44 -17.61 9.15 7.82
CA ASP A 44 -16.63 8.94 8.89
C ASP A 44 -15.21 9.06 8.34
N PHE A 45 -14.95 8.50 7.16
CA PHE A 45 -13.66 8.67 6.48
C PHE A 45 -13.35 10.14 6.18
N TYR A 46 -14.32 10.89 5.64
CA TYR A 46 -14.11 12.31 5.34
C TYR A 46 -13.85 13.12 6.62
N SER A 47 -14.57 12.81 7.70
CA SER A 47 -14.36 13.40 9.02
C SER A 47 -12.97 13.08 9.57
N ALA A 48 -12.55 11.82 9.51
CA ALA A 48 -11.26 11.36 9.99
C ALA A 48 -10.08 12.04 9.27
N ILE A 49 -10.18 12.23 7.95
CA ILE A 49 -9.19 12.96 7.15
C ILE A 49 -9.24 14.48 7.39
N GLY A 50 -10.30 15.00 8.00
CA GLY A 50 -10.47 16.43 8.26
C GLY A 50 -10.77 17.24 6.99
N SER A 51 -11.54 16.66 6.07
CA SER A 51 -11.94 17.27 4.80
C SER A 51 -13.45 17.21 4.62
N ASN A 52 -14.00 18.11 3.80
CA ASN A 52 -15.44 18.16 3.54
C ASN A 52 -15.84 17.24 2.38
N HIS A 53 -17.09 16.78 2.37
CA HIS A 53 -17.61 15.81 1.40
C HIS A 53 -17.41 16.26 -0.07
N LYS A 54 -17.63 17.54 -0.37
CA LYS A 54 -17.48 18.08 -1.74
C LYS A 54 -16.03 18.04 -2.22
N LYS A 55 -15.07 18.45 -1.38
CA LYS A 55 -13.65 18.40 -1.70
C LYS A 55 -13.17 16.96 -1.81
N MET A 56 -13.66 16.09 -0.93
CA MET A 56 -13.26 14.69 -0.99
C MET A 56 -13.74 13.99 -2.25
N ALA A 57 -15.00 14.19 -2.64
CA ALA A 57 -15.51 13.64 -3.89
C ALA A 57 -14.66 14.10 -5.11
N ARG A 58 -14.26 15.38 -5.15
CA ARG A 58 -13.38 15.91 -6.21
C ARG A 58 -11.99 15.28 -6.18
N MET A 59 -11.38 15.13 -5.00
CA MET A 59 -10.04 14.53 -4.85
C MET A 59 -10.05 13.05 -5.24
N ILE A 60 -11.05 12.29 -4.80
CA ILE A 60 -11.23 10.88 -5.19
C ILE A 60 -11.45 10.76 -6.71
N GLY A 61 -12.27 11.64 -7.30
CA GLY A 61 -12.49 11.67 -8.75
C GLY A 61 -11.19 11.89 -9.53
N LYS A 62 -10.38 12.88 -9.11
CA LYS A 62 -9.06 13.13 -9.71
C LYS A 62 -8.11 11.95 -9.52
N ALA A 63 -8.07 11.35 -8.32
CA ALA A 63 -7.24 10.18 -8.04
C ALA A 63 -7.59 8.97 -8.92
N LYS A 64 -8.89 8.71 -9.13
CA LYS A 64 -9.37 7.64 -10.02
C LYS A 64 -8.96 7.90 -11.48
N GLN A 65 -9.03 9.15 -11.92
CA GLN A 65 -8.55 9.54 -13.23
C GLN A 65 -7.04 9.27 -13.38
N LEU A 66 -6.22 9.72 -12.41
CA LEU A 66 -4.77 9.47 -12.40
C LEU A 66 -4.43 7.98 -12.48
N ARG A 67 -5.15 7.13 -11.72
CA ARG A 67 -4.97 5.68 -11.78
C ARG A 67 -5.32 5.10 -13.16
N ARG A 68 -6.41 5.57 -13.78
CA ARG A 68 -6.79 5.16 -15.13
C ARG A 68 -5.76 5.59 -16.18
N ASP A 69 -5.16 6.75 -15.98
CA ASP A 69 -4.16 7.33 -16.88
C ASP A 69 -2.75 6.72 -16.65
N GLY A 70 -2.62 5.71 -15.77
CA GLY A 70 -1.39 4.94 -15.56
C GLY A 70 -0.43 5.51 -14.52
N VAL A 71 -0.83 6.55 -13.77
CA VAL A 71 -0.02 7.08 -12.68
C VAL A 71 -0.11 6.13 -11.49
N VAL A 72 1.04 5.56 -11.12
CA VAL A 72 1.16 4.60 -10.01
C VAL A 72 1.57 5.34 -8.75
N ALA A 73 0.99 4.96 -7.62
CA ALA A 73 1.44 5.45 -6.32
C ALA A 73 2.89 5.00 -6.07
N PRO A 74 3.70 5.79 -5.36
CA PRO A 74 5.03 5.35 -4.93
C PRO A 74 4.93 4.03 -4.14
N PHE A 75 5.93 3.18 -4.30
CA PHE A 75 6.01 1.89 -3.60
C PHE A 75 5.90 2.10 -2.09
N GLN A 76 4.95 1.42 -1.45
CA GLN A 76 4.81 1.39 -0.01
C GLN A 76 5.08 -0.04 0.46
N GLU A 77 6.16 -0.22 1.21
CA GLU A 77 6.48 -1.48 1.85
C GLU A 77 5.37 -1.84 2.85
N ILE A 78 4.71 -2.97 2.63
CA ILE A 78 3.71 -3.51 3.54
C ILE A 78 4.43 -4.49 4.44
N ALA A 79 4.62 -4.13 5.71
CA ALA A 79 5.06 -5.08 6.73
C ALA A 79 3.95 -6.13 6.89
N ILE A 80 4.20 -7.34 6.40
CA ILE A 80 3.31 -8.48 6.62
C ILE A 80 3.66 -9.07 7.99
N GLU A 81 2.81 -8.83 8.98
CA GLU A 81 2.93 -9.48 10.29
C GLU A 81 2.89 -11.01 10.11
N GLY A 82 3.94 -11.70 10.56
CA GLY A 82 4.15 -13.13 10.35
C GLY A 82 5.28 -13.49 9.38
N ILE A 83 5.92 -12.49 8.74
CA ILE A 83 7.24 -12.64 8.07
C ILE A 83 8.30 -11.95 8.92
N THR A 84 8.16 -12.01 10.25
CA THR A 84 9.28 -11.73 11.13
C THR A 84 10.36 -12.76 10.84
N ASP A 85 11.59 -12.29 10.62
CA ASP A 85 12.83 -13.07 10.72
C ASP A 85 13.03 -13.57 12.16
N SER A 86 12.04 -14.27 12.71
CA SER A 86 12.14 -14.96 13.98
C SER A 86 12.82 -16.31 13.74
N VAL A 87 14.05 -16.39 14.24
CA VAL A 87 14.74 -17.59 14.76
C VAL A 87 14.35 -18.89 14.06
N SER A 88 15.20 -19.36 13.14
CA SER A 88 15.27 -20.74 12.64
C SER A 88 13.97 -21.56 12.84
N PRO A 89 12.93 -21.35 12.03
CA PRO A 89 11.78 -22.23 12.06
C PRO A 89 12.23 -23.66 11.72
N PRO A 90 11.58 -24.67 12.31
CA PRO A 90 11.87 -26.07 12.01
C PRO A 90 11.73 -26.29 10.49
N ALA A 91 12.66 -27.06 9.91
CA ALA A 91 12.67 -27.34 8.48
C ALA A 91 11.30 -27.86 8.03
N ILE A 92 10.63 -27.11 7.18
CA ILE A 92 9.38 -27.51 6.53
C ILE A 92 9.77 -28.33 5.29
N PRO A 93 9.03 -29.40 4.91
CA PRO A 93 9.47 -30.35 3.88
C PRO A 93 9.59 -29.82 2.43
N CYS A 94 9.47 -28.50 2.17
CA CYS A 94 9.37 -27.94 0.82
C CYS A 94 10.22 -26.67 0.57
N ASP A 95 11.32 -26.49 1.31
CA ASP A 95 12.25 -25.39 1.00
C ASP A 95 13.20 -25.81 -0.14
N ILE A 96 13.31 -24.97 -1.20
CA ILE A 96 14.42 -25.12 -2.15
C ILE A 96 15.67 -24.53 -1.48
N GLU A 97 16.73 -25.33 -1.43
CA GLU A 97 18.04 -24.92 -0.94
C GLU A 97 19.01 -24.74 -2.11
N LEU A 98 19.65 -23.57 -2.18
CA LEU A 98 20.79 -23.32 -3.07
C LEU A 98 22.06 -23.26 -2.21
N GLN A 99 23.00 -24.16 -2.49
CA GLN A 99 24.30 -24.18 -1.83
C GLN A 99 25.36 -23.55 -2.74
N GLU A 100 25.98 -22.46 -2.28
CA GLU A 100 27.09 -21.81 -2.98
C GLU A 100 28.20 -21.41 -2.00
N LYS A 101 29.44 -21.86 -2.25
CA LYS A 101 30.65 -21.50 -1.48
C LYS A 101 30.47 -21.63 0.04
N GLY A 102 29.84 -22.72 0.49
CA GLY A 102 29.61 -23.00 1.91
C GLY A 102 28.48 -22.19 2.55
N LYS A 103 27.75 -21.38 1.77
CA LYS A 103 26.52 -20.70 2.20
C LYS A 103 25.30 -21.45 1.67
N ILE A 104 24.26 -21.53 2.49
CA ILE A 104 22.97 -22.13 2.13
C ILE A 104 21.95 -21.00 2.07
N ILE A 105 21.33 -20.83 0.91
CA ILE A 105 20.22 -19.91 0.70
C ILE A 105 18.94 -20.76 0.64
N ARG A 106 17.98 -20.46 1.54
CA ARG A 106 16.71 -21.18 1.63
C ARG A 106 15.56 -20.32 1.12
N PHE A 107 14.78 -20.85 0.18
CA PHE A 107 13.57 -20.19 -0.31
C PHE A 107 12.35 -20.86 0.35
N ARG A 108 11.64 -20.12 1.21
CA ARG A 108 10.53 -20.66 2.03
C ARG A 108 9.13 -20.60 1.41
N LYS A 109 8.99 -19.94 0.26
CA LYS A 109 7.70 -19.75 -0.44
C LYS A 109 7.87 -20.06 -1.91
N VAL A 110 8.20 -21.32 -2.20
CA VAL A 110 8.51 -21.79 -3.55
C VAL A 110 7.27 -22.27 -4.31
N ASP A 111 6.11 -22.35 -3.66
CA ASP A 111 4.89 -22.93 -4.25
C ASP A 111 4.53 -22.26 -5.59
N LEU A 112 4.57 -20.92 -5.64
CA LEU A 112 4.29 -20.16 -6.86
C LEU A 112 5.33 -20.39 -7.97
N LEU A 113 6.60 -20.55 -7.60
CA LEU A 113 7.68 -20.83 -8.57
C LEU A 113 7.58 -22.27 -9.10
N VAL A 114 7.26 -23.23 -8.25
CA VAL A 114 7.04 -24.63 -8.64
C VAL A 114 5.81 -24.75 -9.54
N GLU A 115 4.70 -24.08 -9.19
CA GLU A 115 3.51 -24.01 -10.06
C GLU A 115 3.84 -23.41 -11.43
N TYR A 116 4.62 -22.34 -11.46
CA TYR A 116 5.07 -21.73 -12.71
C TYR A 116 5.91 -22.71 -13.55
N LEU A 117 6.92 -23.36 -12.95
CA LEU A 117 7.78 -24.31 -13.66
C LEU A 117 7.02 -25.53 -14.17
N LYS A 118 6.07 -26.06 -13.39
CA LYS A 118 5.19 -27.16 -13.83
C LYS A 118 4.31 -26.79 -15.02
N LYS A 119 3.92 -25.52 -15.13
CA LYS A 119 3.10 -25.03 -16.25
C LYS A 119 3.89 -24.86 -17.55
N VAL A 120 5.21 -24.68 -17.45
CA VAL A 120 6.11 -24.44 -18.59
C VAL A 120 6.80 -25.73 -19.06
N SER A 121 6.75 -26.80 -18.25
CA SER A 121 7.29 -28.13 -18.59
C SER A 121 6.29 -29.02 -19.35
#